data_AF-A0A7C4YDL4-F1
#
_entry.id   AF-A0A7C4YDL4-F1
#
_cell.length_a   1.000
_cell.length_b   1.000
_cell.length_c   1.000
_cell.angle_alpha   90.00
_cell.angle_beta   90.00
_cell.angle_gamma   90.00
#
_symmetry.space_group_name_H-M   'P 1'
#
loop_
_entity.id
_entity.type
_entity.pdbx_description
1 polymer ?
#
loop_
_entity_poly.entity_id
_entity_poly.type
_entity_poly.pdbx_seq_one_letter_code
_entity_poly.pdbx_strand_id
1 'polypeptide(L)'
;MKVADLPVPEAVKEILIKGGIVELYPPQEEAVKAGVLEGRNLVLASPTASGKTLIAELCALKHILERDGKVLYLTPLRALANEKYEEFRKYS
;
A
#
# COMPACT_ATOMS: atom_id res chain seq x y z
N MET A 1 -0.14 8.53 -11.88
CA MET A 1 -0.65 9.34 -10.74
C MET A 1 0.47 9.59 -9.76
N LYS A 2 0.78 10.86 -9.45
CA LYS A 2 1.91 11.19 -8.56
C LYS A 2 1.59 10.84 -7.11
N VAL A 3 2.60 10.39 -6.37
CA VAL A 3 2.48 10.07 -4.93
C VAL A 3 2.07 11.30 -4.12
N ALA A 4 2.54 12.50 -4.51
CA ALA A 4 2.19 13.76 -3.86
C ALA A 4 0.67 14.02 -3.82
N ASP A 5 -0.06 13.52 -4.83
CA ASP A 5 -1.50 13.74 -5.00
C ASP A 5 -2.35 12.68 -4.30
N LEU A 6 -1.74 11.69 -3.63
CA LEU A 6 -2.48 10.60 -2.99
C LEU A 6 -3.23 11.09 -1.74
N PRO A 7 -4.47 10.63 -1.53
CA PRO A 7 -5.25 10.93 -0.33
C PRO A 7 -4.82 10.04 0.83
N VAL A 8 -3.56 10.13 1.24
CA VAL A 8 -2.95 9.42 2.39
C VAL A 8 -2.19 10.42 3.26
N PRO A 9 -1.90 10.08 4.53
CA PRO A 9 -1.13 10.95 5.42
C PRO A 9 0.24 11.35 4.83
N GLU A 10 0.69 12.57 5.13
CA GLU A 10 1.91 13.13 4.53
C GLU A 10 3.16 12.29 4.82
N ALA A 11 3.26 11.73 6.03
CA ALA A 11 4.34 10.82 6.42
C ALA A 11 4.45 9.60 5.47
N VAL A 12 3.32 9.08 4.95
CA VAL A 12 3.33 7.97 4.00
C VAL A 12 3.93 8.43 2.67
N LYS A 13 3.55 9.60 2.18
CA LYS A 13 4.08 10.16 0.93
C LYS A 13 5.59 10.38 1.02
N GLU A 14 6.06 10.93 2.14
CA GLU A 14 7.49 11.16 2.38
C GLU A 14 8.29 9.85 2.34
N ILE A 15 7.81 8.80 3.00
CA ILE A 15 8.49 7.50 3.02
C ILE A 15 8.57 6.91 1.61
N LEU A 16 7.49 7.00 0.83
CA LEU A 16 7.46 6.49 -0.55
C LEU A 16 8.42 7.27 -1.46
N ILE A 17 8.42 8.60 -1.38
CA ILE A 17 9.30 9.45 -2.18
C ILE A 17 10.76 9.22 -1.81
N LYS A 18 11.09 9.13 -0.50
CA LYS A 18 12.44 8.76 -0.03
C LYS A 18 12.86 7.36 -0.50
N GLY A 19 11.90 6.44 -0.62
CA GLY A 19 12.09 5.10 -1.20
C GLY A 19 12.17 5.06 -2.73
N GLY A 20 12.11 6.22 -3.42
CA GLY A 20 12.20 6.31 -4.88
C GLY A 20 10.87 6.12 -5.61
N ILE A 21 9.75 6.00 -4.90
CA ILE A 21 8.42 5.85 -5.48
C ILE A 21 7.79 7.25 -5.59
N VAL A 22 7.79 7.81 -6.80
CA VAL A 22 7.25 9.16 -7.08
C VAL A 22 5.93 9.12 -7.86
N GLU A 23 5.66 8.02 -8.55
CA GLU A 23 4.47 7.82 -9.36
C GLU A 23 3.98 6.37 -9.27
N LEU A 24 2.65 6.21 -9.28
CA LEU A 24 1.98 4.91 -9.30
C LEU A 24 1.98 4.31 -10.72
N TYR A 25 2.14 2.99 -10.78
CA TYR A 25 1.88 2.22 -12.00
C TYR A 25 0.40 2.20 -12.37
N PRO A 26 0.05 1.94 -13.65
CA PRO A 26 -1.35 1.98 -14.10
C PRO A 26 -2.31 1.12 -13.26
N PRO A 27 -1.99 -0.15 -12.90
CA PRO A 27 -2.90 -0.97 -12.07
C PRO A 27 -3.08 -0.42 -10.65
N GLN A 28 -2.10 0.30 -10.12
CA GLN A 28 -2.17 0.93 -8.81
C GLN A 28 -3.05 2.18 -8.85
N GLU A 29 -2.88 3.01 -9.89
CA GLU A 29 -3.73 4.17 -10.11
C GLU A 29 -5.20 3.76 -10.33
N GLU A 30 -5.45 2.70 -11.09
CA GLU A 30 -6.79 2.12 -11.25
C GLU A 30 -7.40 1.68 -9.90
N ALA A 31 -6.61 1.06 -9.03
CA ALA A 31 -7.06 0.68 -7.69
C ALA A 31 -7.45 1.89 -6.83
N VAL A 32 -6.65 2.97 -6.90
CA VAL A 32 -6.95 4.23 -6.19
C VAL A 32 -8.24 4.84 -6.74
N LYS A 33 -8.39 4.93 -8.07
CA LYS A 33 -9.60 5.44 -8.72
C LYS A 33 -10.85 4.59 -8.44
N ALA A 34 -10.68 3.29 -8.20
CA ALA A 34 -11.76 2.39 -7.78
C ALA A 34 -12.22 2.60 -6.32
N GLY A 35 -11.54 3.49 -5.57
CA GLY A 35 -11.92 3.87 -4.22
C GLY A 35 -11.29 3.00 -3.12
N VAL A 36 -10.19 2.30 -3.40
CA VAL A 36 -9.53 1.45 -2.38
C VAL A 36 -9.08 2.27 -1.16
N LEU A 37 -8.64 3.52 -1.37
CA LEU A 37 -8.25 4.44 -0.30
C LEU A 37 -9.44 5.15 0.38
N GLU A 38 -10.66 4.93 -0.11
CA GLU A 38 -11.91 5.38 0.52
C GLU A 38 -12.50 4.31 1.45
N GLY A 39 -11.83 3.15 1.56
CA GLY A 39 -12.29 2.01 2.35
C GLY A 39 -13.26 1.09 1.60
N ARG A 40 -13.35 1.20 0.26
CA ARG A 40 -14.11 0.24 -0.55
C ARG A 40 -13.35 -1.07 -0.66
N ASN A 41 -14.08 -2.18 -0.63
CA ASN A 41 -13.53 -3.50 -0.88
C ASN A 41 -13.15 -3.63 -2.37
N LEU A 42 -11.96 -4.16 -2.64
CA LEU A 42 -11.43 -4.34 -3.98
C LEU A 42 -10.83 -5.74 -4.14
N VAL A 43 -11.09 -6.35 -5.30
CA VAL A 43 -10.34 -7.53 -5.76
C VAL A 43 -9.41 -7.05 -6.88
N LEU A 44 -8.10 -7.12 -6.63
CA LEU A 44 -7.10 -6.66 -7.59
C LEU A 44 -6.42 -7.85 -8.26
N ALA A 45 -6.66 -8.03 -9.56
CA ALA A 45 -6.04 -9.05 -10.39
C ALA A 45 -5.06 -8.39 -11.35
N SER A 46 -3.76 -8.61 -11.13
CA SER A 46 -2.71 -8.08 -12.00
C SER A 46 -1.50 -9.02 -12.00
N PRO A 47 -0.61 -8.96 -13.02
CA PRO A 47 0.62 -9.75 -13.04
C PRO A 47 1.51 -9.52 -11.81
N THR A 48 2.36 -10.50 -11.48
CA THR A 48 3.41 -10.32 -10.48
C THR A 48 4.33 -9.16 -10.89
N ALA A 49 4.99 -8.50 -9.93
CA ALA A 49 5.80 -7.30 -10.13
C ALA A 49 5.05 -6.02 -10.59
N SER A 50 3.72 -6.06 -10.80
CA SER A 50 2.94 -4.86 -11.11
C SER A 50 2.63 -3.98 -9.89
N GLY A 51 3.29 -4.21 -8.74
CA GLY A 51 3.16 -3.36 -7.55
C GLY A 51 1.88 -3.54 -6.73
N LYS A 52 1.29 -4.75 -6.69
CA LYS A 52 0.11 -5.05 -5.84
C LYS A 52 0.34 -4.75 -4.36
N THR A 53 1.55 -5.08 -3.85
CA THR A 53 1.92 -4.91 -2.44
C THR A 53 1.78 -3.45 -2.00
N LEU A 54 2.18 -2.50 -2.85
CA LEU A 54 2.08 -1.08 -2.53
C LEU A 54 0.64 -0.64 -2.26
N ILE A 55 -0.35 -1.18 -2.98
CA ILE A 55 -1.76 -0.85 -2.72
C ILE A 55 -2.18 -1.33 -1.33
N ALA A 56 -1.78 -2.55 -0.94
CA ALA A 56 -2.06 -3.06 0.39
C ALA A 56 -1.35 -2.25 1.48
N GLU A 57 -0.09 -1.85 1.26
CA GLU A 57 0.69 -0.98 2.16
C GLU A 57 0.01 0.40 2.34
N LEU A 58 -0.41 1.05 1.24
CA LEU A 58 -1.12 2.33 1.30
C LEU A 58 -2.41 2.23 2.11
N CYS A 59 -3.19 1.17 1.92
CA CYS A 59 -4.42 0.92 2.68
C CYS A 59 -4.11 0.70 4.16
N ALA A 60 -3.07 -0.09 4.46
CA ALA A 60 -2.68 -0.42 5.81
C ALA A 60 -2.22 0.83 6.59
N LEU A 61 -1.28 1.57 6.00
CA LEU A 61 -0.71 2.79 6.59
C LEU A 61 -1.77 3.86 6.79
N LYS A 62 -2.63 4.10 5.79
CA LYS A 62 -3.75 5.03 5.92
C LYS A 62 -4.66 4.64 7.07
N HIS A 63 -5.06 3.37 7.16
CA HIS A 63 -5.93 2.89 8.23
C HIS A 63 -5.31 3.05 9.62
N ILE A 64 -4.04 2.66 9.80
CA ILE A 64 -3.34 2.74 11.08
C ILE A 64 -3.21 4.20 11.52
N LEU A 65 -2.77 5.08 10.62
CA LEU A 65 -2.49 6.49 10.95
C LEU A 65 -3.75 7.35 11.13
N GLU A 66 -4.82 7.07 10.40
CA GLU A 66 -6.06 7.87 10.50
C GLU A 66 -7.05 7.35 11.54
N ARG A 67 -7.00 6.04 11.86
CA ARG A 67 -8.01 5.39 12.71
C ARG A 67 -7.46 4.75 13.99
N ASP A 68 -6.15 4.86 14.23
CA ASP A 68 -5.46 4.21 15.36
C ASP A 68 -5.80 2.71 15.47
N GLY A 69 -5.90 2.07 14.29
CA GLY A 69 -6.38 0.69 14.12
C GLY A 69 -5.27 -0.32 13.88
N LYS A 70 -5.67 -1.58 13.68
CA LYS A 70 -4.78 -2.68 13.30
C LYS A 70 -5.18 -3.25 11.96
N VAL A 71 -4.20 -3.73 11.21
CA VAL A 71 -4.39 -4.32 9.87
C VAL A 71 -3.85 -5.73 9.85
N LEU A 72 -4.59 -6.63 9.22
CA LEU A 72 -4.18 -8.01 9.03
C LEU A 72 -3.73 -8.22 7.58
N TYR A 73 -2.44 -8.49 7.39
CA TYR A 73 -1.88 -8.83 6.08
C TYR A 73 -1.72 -10.36 5.98
N LEU A 74 -2.50 -11.00 5.11
CA LEU A 74 -2.54 -12.45 4.98
C LEU A 74 -1.75 -12.93 3.76
N THR A 75 -0.92 -13.95 3.95
CA THR A 75 -0.19 -14.64 2.89
C THR A 75 -0.41 -16.15 3.00
N PRO A 76 -0.28 -16.91 1.90
CA PRO A 76 -0.58 -18.34 1.92
C PRO A 76 0.50 -19.19 2.61
N LEU A 77 1.72 -18.68 2.75
CA LEU A 77 2.87 -19.43 3.26
C LEU A 77 3.62 -18.65 4.33
N ARG A 78 4.11 -19.36 5.36
CA ARG A 78 4.93 -18.77 6.44
C ARG A 78 6.18 -18.07 5.94
N ALA A 79 6.84 -18.60 4.91
CA ALA A 79 8.02 -17.98 4.31
C ALA A 79 7.69 -16.59 3.74
N LEU A 80 6.56 -16.45 3.05
CA LEU A 80 6.09 -15.17 2.51
C LEU A 80 5.66 -14.20 3.63
N ALA A 81 5.06 -14.72 4.70
CA ALA A 81 4.76 -13.90 5.88
C ALA A 81 6.03 -13.30 6.50
N ASN A 82 7.10 -14.09 6.65
CA ASN A 82 8.38 -13.60 7.16
C ASN A 82 9.03 -12.56 6.22
N GLU A 83 8.98 -12.79 4.90
CA GLU A 83 9.48 -11.83 3.92
C GLU A 83 8.77 -10.47 4.04
N LYS A 84 7.43 -10.47 4.11
CA LYS A 84 6.66 -9.22 4.25
C LYS A 84 6.82 -8.59 5.62
N TYR A 85 7.01 -9.39 6.67
CA TYR A 85 7.34 -8.87 8.00
C TYR A 85 8.62 -8.04 7.95
N GLU A 86 9.73 -8.58 7.43
CA GLU A 86 10.99 -7.83 7.33
C GLU A 86 10.87 -6.60 6.42
N GLU A 87 10.15 -6.72 5.30
CA GLU A 87 9.89 -5.58 4.41
C GLU A 87 9.12 -4.46 5.12
N PHE A 88 8.10 -4.78 5.91
CA PHE A 88 7.27 -3.79 6.59
C PHE A 88 7.96 -3.13 7.79
N ARG A 89 9.09 -3.67 8.27
CA ARG A 89 9.89 -3.00 9.32
C ARG A 89 10.44 -1.65 8.89
N LYS A 90 10.49 -1.35 7.59
CA LYS A 90 10.82 0.00 7.08
C LYS A 90 9.84 1.10 7.53
N TYR A 91 8.66 0.72 8.05
CA TYR A 91 7.63 1.62 8.55
C TYR A 91 7.62 1.76 10.08
N SER A 92 8.50 1.05 10.79
CA SER A 92 8.71 1.17 12.24
C SER A 92 9.82 2.15 12.54
#